data_AF-A0A3M7TUD8-F1
#
_entry.id   AF-A0A3M7TUD8-F1
#
_cell.length_a   1.000
_cell.length_b   1.000
_cell.length_c   1.000
_cell.angle_alpha   90.00
_cell.angle_beta   90.00
_cell.angle_gamma   90.00
#
_symmetry.space_group_name_H-M   'P 1'
#
loop_
_entity.id
_entity.type
_entity.pdbx_description
1 polymer ?
#
loop_
_entity_poly.entity_id
_entity_poly.type
_entity_poly.pdbx_seq_one_letter_code
_entity_poly.pdbx_strand_id
1 'polypeptide(L)'
;MNLDRIVFILLFLAALIILVYSAVDLQNYPYFLTSSIVVAVSIALFFIFMPVLTNQWYVRLIVVNGIVIILMPVLESGLRWIFVSLLYASLLLATYGAWYLLKLKK
;
A
#
# COMPACT_ATOMS: atom_id res chain seq x y z
N MET A 1 17.18 9.13 -13.02
CA MET A 1 15.77 8.76 -13.27
C MET A 1 15.52 7.26 -13.30
N ASN A 2 16.19 6.46 -14.16
CA ASN A 2 16.00 5.00 -14.15
C ASN A 2 16.72 4.30 -12.98
N LEU A 3 17.92 4.77 -12.62
CA LEU A 3 18.71 4.19 -11.53
C LEU A 3 18.02 4.39 -10.17
N ASP A 4 17.45 5.57 -9.93
CA ASP A 4 16.68 5.86 -8.71
C ASP A 4 15.47 4.92 -8.55
N ARG A 5 14.74 4.67 -9.65
CA ARG A 5 13.62 3.72 -9.66
C ARG A 5 14.07 2.30 -9.31
N ILE A 6 15.21 1.85 -9.84
CA ILE A 6 15.76 0.52 -9.54
C ILE A 6 16.14 0.42 -8.07
N VAL A 7 16.78 1.45 -7.51
CA VAL A 7 17.13 1.50 -6.08
C VAL A 7 15.88 1.42 -5.20
N PHE A 8 14.82 2.16 -5.52
CA PHE A 8 13.55 2.06 -4.80
C PHE A 8 12.89 0.69 -4.90
N ILE A 9 12.93 0.06 -6.08
CA ILE A 9 12.40 -1.30 -6.28
C ILE A 9 13.16 -2.32 -5.43
N LEU A 10 14.50 -2.24 -5.41
CA LEU A 10 15.34 -3.15 -4.64
C LEU A 10 15.13 -2.98 -3.13
N LEU A 11 15.07 -1.73 -2.65
CA LEU A 11 14.77 -1.43 -1.25
C LEU A 11 13.39 -1.96 -0.85
N PHE A 12 12.40 -1.77 -1.73
CA PHE A 12 11.05 -2.27 -1.49
C PHE A 12 11.01 -3.80 -1.43
N LEU A 13 11.64 -4.49 -2.37
CA LEU A 13 11.73 -5.96 -2.37
C LEU A 13 12.41 -6.48 -1.10
N ALA A 14 13.51 -5.86 -0.67
CA ALA A 14 14.20 -6.22 0.57
C ALA A 14 13.28 -6.05 1.80
N ALA A 15 12.56 -4.94 1.89
CA ALA A 15 11.59 -4.71 2.96
C ALA A 15 10.45 -5.73 2.96
N LEU A 16 9.96 -6.12 1.78
CA LEU A 16 8.89 -7.10 1.61
C LEU A 16 9.35 -8.50 2.04
N ILE A 17 10.58 -8.89 1.68
CA ILE A 17 11.19 -10.16 2.11
C ILE A 17 11.32 -10.21 3.63
N ILE A 18 11.82 -9.13 4.25
CA ILE A 18 11.95 -9.04 5.71
C ILE A 18 10.57 -9.12 6.39
N LEU A 19 9.56 -8.45 5.83
CA LEU A 19 8.19 -8.50 6.32
C LEU A 19 7.66 -9.95 6.31
N VAL A 20 7.84 -10.67 5.20
CA VAL A 20 7.40 -12.06 5.06
C VAL A 20 8.20 -13.01 5.96
N TYR A 21 9.49 -12.74 6.20
CA TYR A 21 10.34 -13.64 7.01
C TYR A 21 10.17 -13.43 8.52
N SER A 22 9.92 -12.20 8.96
CA SER A 22 9.64 -11.86 10.37
C SER A 22 8.25 -12.31 10.84
N ALA A 23 7.41 -12.74 9.90
CA ALA A 23 6.00 -13.03 10.06
C ALA A 23 5.72 -14.48 10.51
N VAL A 24 6.33 -14.93 11.61
CA VAL A 24 6.26 -16.33 12.08
C VAL A 24 4.83 -16.76 12.49
N ASP A 25 4.02 -15.86 13.05
CA ASP A 25 2.62 -16.14 13.47
C ASP A 25 1.55 -15.76 12.43
N LEU A 26 1.98 -15.18 11.31
CA LEU A 26 1.09 -14.56 10.32
C LEU A 26 0.41 -15.57 9.37
N GLN A 27 0.85 -16.82 9.39
CA GLN A 27 0.16 -17.91 8.72
C GLN A 27 -1.28 -18.10 9.23
N ASN A 28 -1.55 -17.69 10.48
CA ASN A 28 -2.87 -17.72 11.08
C ASN A 28 -3.79 -16.57 10.58
N TYR A 29 -3.24 -15.58 9.87
CA TYR A 29 -3.96 -14.40 9.38
C TYR A 29 -3.70 -14.14 7.88
N PRO A 30 -4.16 -15.06 7.01
CA PRO A 30 -3.85 -15.03 5.58
C PRO A 30 -4.40 -13.79 4.86
N TYR A 31 -5.53 -13.24 5.32
CA TYR A 31 -6.13 -12.06 4.69
C TYR A 31 -5.40 -10.79 5.07
N PHE A 32 -4.89 -10.70 6.31
CA PHE A 32 -4.00 -9.60 6.69
C PHE A 32 -2.69 -9.65 5.91
N LEU A 33 -2.09 -10.82 5.72
CA LEU A 33 -0.86 -10.95 4.94
C LEU A 33 -1.09 -10.49 3.49
N THR A 34 -2.18 -10.96 2.89
CA THR A 34 -2.56 -10.58 1.51
C THR A 34 -2.84 -9.09 1.39
N SER A 35 -3.60 -8.50 2.32
CA SER A 35 -3.90 -7.07 2.31
C SER A 35 -2.63 -6.22 2.49
N SER A 36 -1.75 -6.63 3.40
CA SER A 36 -0.44 -5.99 3.62
C SER A 36 0.39 -5.95 2.34
N ILE A 37 0.48 -7.07 1.62
CA ILE A 37 1.24 -7.17 0.37
C ILE A 37 0.62 -6.26 -0.69
N VAL A 38 -0.70 -6.32 -0.88
CA VAL A 38 -1.40 -5.50 -1.89
C VAL A 38 -1.21 -4.00 -1.62
N VAL A 39 -1.37 -3.58 -0.36
CA VAL A 39 -1.19 -2.18 0.05
C VAL A 39 0.27 -1.74 -0.13
N ALA A 40 1.22 -2.56 0.34
CA ALA A 40 2.65 -2.26 0.21
C ALA A 40 3.07 -2.10 -1.25
N VAL A 41 2.68 -3.04 -2.11
CA VAL A 41 3.00 -3.02 -3.55
C VAL A 41 2.35 -1.81 -4.22
N SER A 42 1.09 -1.52 -3.89
CA SER A 42 0.39 -0.36 -4.45
C SER A 42 1.06 0.96 -4.09
N ILE A 43 1.48 1.12 -2.83
CA ILE A 43 2.17 2.33 -2.37
C ILE A 43 3.55 2.45 -3.05
N ALA A 44 4.31 1.36 -3.15
CA ALA A 44 5.59 1.36 -3.82
C ALA A 44 5.47 1.76 -5.30
N LEU A 45 4.53 1.16 -6.02
CA LEU A 45 4.22 1.51 -7.41
C LEU A 45 3.78 2.96 -7.53
N PHE A 46 2.96 3.46 -6.60
CA PHE A 46 2.56 4.86 -6.56
C PHE A 46 3.78 5.79 -6.52
N PHE A 47 4.75 5.56 -5.64
CA PHE A 47 5.96 6.39 -5.57
C PHE A 47 6.84 6.27 -6.83
N ILE A 48 7.00 5.06 -7.38
CA ILE A 48 7.82 4.82 -8.58
C ILE A 48 7.25 5.53 -9.81
N PHE A 49 5.92 5.50 -9.97
CA PHE A 49 5.20 6.02 -11.13
C PHE A 49 4.52 7.37 -10.90
N MET A 50 4.70 7.97 -9.73
CA MET A 50 4.09 9.25 -9.33
C MET A 50 4.17 10.35 -10.41
N PRO A 51 5.31 10.57 -11.11
CA PRO A 51 5.44 11.68 -12.06
C PRO A 51 4.53 11.56 -13.31
N VAL A 52 4.14 10.34 -13.65
CA VAL A 52 3.36 9.97 -14.85
C VAL A 52 1.95 9.48 -14.51
N LEU A 53 1.57 9.51 -13.24
CA LEU A 53 0.30 8.95 -12.76
C LEU A 53 -0.89 9.85 -13.17
N THR A 54 -1.84 9.28 -13.92
CA THR A 54 -3.09 9.98 -14.29
C THR A 54 -4.15 9.87 -13.19
N ASN A 55 -5.18 10.73 -13.24
CA ASN A 55 -6.33 10.64 -12.31
C ASN A 55 -6.96 9.25 -12.29
N GLN A 56 -7.15 8.66 -13.47
CA GLN A 56 -7.83 7.36 -13.59
C GLN A 56 -7.03 6.26 -12.88
N TRP A 57 -5.70 6.25 -13.04
CA TRP A 57 -4.82 5.31 -12.34
C TRP A 57 -4.83 5.53 -10.82
N TYR A 58 -4.86 6.78 -10.39
CA TYR A 58 -4.97 7.10 -8.97
C TYR A 58 -6.30 6.62 -8.36
N VAL A 59 -7.43 6.86 -9.03
CA VAL A 59 -8.74 6.37 -8.58
C VAL A 59 -8.76 4.84 -8.50
N ARG A 60 -8.19 4.13 -9.50
CA ARG A 60 -8.07 2.67 -9.46
C ARG A 60 -7.28 2.19 -8.24
N LEU A 61 -6.17 2.87 -7.91
CA LEU A 61 -5.37 2.57 -6.74
C LEU A 61 -6.18 2.71 -5.45
N ILE A 62 -6.91 3.82 -5.29
CA ILE A 62 -7.76 4.05 -4.11
C ILE A 62 -8.87 3.01 -4.01
N VAL A 63 -9.56 2.70 -5.11
CA VAL A 63 -10.68 1.74 -5.10
C VAL A 63 -10.21 0.33 -4.73
N VAL A 64 -9.14 -0.16 -5.37
CA VAL A 64 -8.62 -1.51 -5.11
C VAL A 64 -8.14 -1.64 -3.66
N ASN A 65 -7.32 -0.69 -3.20
CA ASN A 65 -6.79 -0.75 -1.84
C ASN A 65 -7.88 -0.47 -0.80
N GLY A 66 -8.82 0.42 -1.08
CA GLY A 66 -9.95 0.71 -0.21
C GLY A 66 -10.83 -0.52 0.03
N ILE A 67 -11.15 -1.28 -1.03
CA ILE A 67 -11.89 -2.54 -0.91
C ILE A 67 -11.13 -3.53 -0.03
N VAL A 68 -9.83 -3.71 -0.28
CA VAL A 68 -8.98 -4.63 0.49
C VAL A 68 -8.93 -4.24 1.98
N ILE A 69 -8.81 -2.96 2.28
CA ILE A 69 -8.78 -2.42 3.65
C ILE A 69 -10.12 -2.61 4.35
N ILE A 70 -11.24 -2.36 3.67
CA ILE A 70 -12.58 -2.51 4.25
C ILE A 70 -12.92 -3.98 4.51
N LEU A 71 -12.48 -4.89 3.62
CA LEU A 71 -12.77 -6.32 3.75
C LEU A 71 -11.91 -7.00 4.82
N MET A 72 -10.68 -6.56 5.05
CA MET A 72 -9.76 -7.18 6.01
C MET A 72 -10.37 -7.41 7.42
N PRO A 73 -10.98 -6.42 8.10
CA PRO A 73 -11.54 -6.61 9.44
C PRO A 73 -12.80 -7.48 9.43
N VAL A 74 -13.52 -7.53 8.30
CA VAL A 74 -14.69 -8.40 8.12
C VAL A 74 -14.27 -9.86 8.01
N LEU A 75 -13.16 -10.14 7.32
CA LEU A 75 -12.68 -11.49 7.08
C LEU A 75 -11.89 -12.06 8.27
N GLU A 76 -10.99 -11.28 8.87
CA GLU A 76 -10.14 -11.78 9.97
C GLU A 76 -10.82 -11.74 11.35
N SER A 77 -11.94 -11.02 11.47
CA SER A 77 -12.75 -10.88 12.70
C SER A 77 -11.98 -10.32 13.91
N GLY A 78 -12.49 -9.23 14.49
CA GLY A 78 -11.99 -8.69 15.76
C GLY A 78 -11.48 -7.25 15.69
N LEU A 79 -11.58 -6.56 16.83
CA LEU A 79 -11.35 -5.12 16.94
C LEU A 79 -9.95 -4.66 16.51
N ARG A 80 -8.91 -5.50 16.71
CA ARG A 80 -7.53 -5.18 16.33
C ARG A 80 -7.38 -4.86 14.83
N TRP A 81 -8.15 -5.52 13.98
CA TRP A 81 -8.06 -5.37 12.53
C TRP A 81 -8.66 -4.06 12.04
N ILE A 82 -9.58 -3.48 12.81
CA ILE A 82 -10.11 -2.14 12.53
C ILE A 82 -8.99 -1.11 12.66
N PHE A 83 -8.13 -1.22 13.68
CA PHE A 83 -6.99 -0.32 13.84
C PHE A 83 -5.96 -0.46 12.72
N VAL A 84 -5.69 -1.69 12.27
CA VAL A 84 -4.83 -1.94 11.10
C VAL A 84 -5.44 -1.34 9.83
N SER A 85 -6.76 -1.46 9.66
CA SER A 85 -7.47 -0.89 8.50
C SER A 85 -7.39 0.64 8.51
N LEU A 86 -7.54 1.26 9.69
CA LEU A 86 -7.36 2.70 9.88
C LEU A 86 -5.93 3.14 9.55
N LEU A 87 -4.92 2.35 9.94
CA LEU A 87 -3.53 2.59 9.57
C LEU A 87 -3.33 2.57 8.05
N TYR A 88 -3.87 1.57 7.35
CA TYR A 88 -3.76 1.52 5.89
C TYR A 88 -4.54 2.63 5.19
N ALA A 89 -5.71 2.99 5.72
CA ALA A 89 -6.49 4.11 5.21
C ALA A 89 -5.73 5.45 5.36
N SER A 90 -5.04 5.67 6.49
CA SER A 90 -4.24 6.88 6.69
C SER A 90 -3.05 6.96 5.73
N LEU A 91 -2.40 5.81 5.45
CA LEU A 91 -1.37 5.73 4.42
C LEU A 91 -1.90 6.06 3.03
N LEU A 92 -3.07 5.52 2.64
CA LEU A 92 -3.72 5.90 1.38
C LEU A 92 -4.04 7.39 1.31
N LEU A 93 -4.57 7.99 2.38
CA LEU A 93 -4.84 9.42 2.43
C LEU A 93 -3.56 10.25 2.29
N ALA A 94 -2.44 9.79 2.85
CA ALA A 94 -1.14 10.44 2.65
C ALA A 94 -0.71 10.41 1.17
N THR A 95 -0.97 9.32 0.45
CA THR A 95 -0.72 9.28 -1.02
C THR A 95 -1.57 10.30 -1.78
N TYR A 96 -2.80 10.57 -1.31
CA TYR A 96 -3.66 11.59 -1.91
C TYR A 96 -3.05 12.99 -1.76
N GLY A 97 -2.60 13.31 -0.55
CA GLY A 97 -1.90 14.57 -0.28
C GLY A 97 -0.68 14.75 -1.18
N ALA A 98 0.18 13.72 -1.28
CA ALA A 98 1.36 13.74 -2.14
C ALA A 98 1.00 13.96 -3.62
N TRP A 99 -0.01 13.26 -4.12
CA TRP A 99 -0.46 13.38 -5.51
C TRP A 99 -1.07 14.76 -5.82
N TYR A 100 -1.89 15.29 -4.90
CA TYR A 100 -2.52 16.60 -5.03
C TYR A 100 -1.48 17.73 -5.06
N LEU A 101 -0.50 17.69 -4.15
CA LEU A 101 0.60 18.66 -4.13
C LEU A 101 1.43 18.64 -5.43
N LEU A 102 1.64 17.46 -6.01
CA LEU A 102 2.40 17.33 -7.25
C LEU A 102 1.64 17.90 -8.45
N LYS A 103 0.30 17.79 -8.45
CA LYS A 103 -0.55 18.43 -9.45
C LYS A 103 -0.58 19.95 -9.33
N LEU A 104 -0.61 20.50 -8.13
CA LEU A 104 -0.56 21.95 -7.92
C LEU A 104 0.73 22.61 -8.41
N LYS A 105 1.84 21.85 -8.47
CA LYS A 105 3.13 22.32 -8.96
C LYS A 105 3.29 22.25 -10.49
N LYS A 106 2.37 21.61 -11.21
CA LYS A 106 2.38 21.55 -12.68
C LYS A 106 1.40 22.57 -13.23
#